data_AF-A0A8H4YQD1-F1
#
_entry.id   AF-A0A8H4YQD1-F1
#
_cell.length_a   1.000
_cell.length_b   1.000
_cell.length_c   1.000
_cell.angle_alpha   90.00
_cell.angle_beta   90.00
_cell.angle_gamma   90.00
#
_symmetry.space_group_name_H-M   'P 1'
#
loop_
_entity.id
_entity.type
_entity.pdbx_description
1 polymer ?
#
loop_
_entity_poly.entity_id
_entity_poly.type
_entity_poly.pdbx_seq_one_letter_code
_entity_poly.pdbx_strand_id
1 'polypeptide(L)'
;MTDDSYTNPPKTKTAIELWSLYSYNLHKATYHGLNNLKGRENKRNFIIGRGSQTGMHRYAGLWTGDNGSSWDFFRISVAQVLALGYSGLSIAGVDMGGFTADPANTLPNPRWNHYLQHPEASSGGCKAFQEPWAYGDILNNFPGPLPPDQAALYRSVVPVCRYYVQLRYSLLQVLYDYMFANLINGLPVARAMASPASPQDMTPLLTHQARFIDNQYLLGHNILVCPQVEQKAGRRDVYLPNSDNWYPSNLRVNNQGFGPDPILKHAAVLQKPAPGGKIVDYDCHIPDAVADPEQVAYVTPVYIRGGAIIPQLDVRQWVKEGDLNSPTIHVYPGGKTTSYSMYLDDGVSRDSAPIDLPQHKYKDAAQYTKAKGFYREVKFTQ
;
A
#
# COMPACT_ATOMS: atom_id res chain seq x y z
N MET A 1 -12.65 29.83 0.59
CA MET A 1 -11.57 30.49 1.35
C MET A 1 -10.58 29.42 1.74
N THR A 2 -9.33 29.55 1.29
CA THR A 2 -8.18 28.74 1.75
C THR A 2 -7.35 29.49 2.79
N ASP A 3 -7.80 30.69 3.18
CA ASP A 3 -7.18 31.44 4.27
C ASP A 3 -7.50 30.70 5.57
N ASP A 4 -6.49 30.00 6.08
CA ASP A 4 -6.55 29.27 7.33
C ASP A 4 -6.56 30.23 8.54
N SER A 5 -6.47 31.55 8.34
CA SER A 5 -6.63 32.55 9.38
C SER A 5 -8.11 32.83 9.67
N TYR A 6 -8.55 32.43 10.86
CA TYR A 6 -9.91 32.66 11.38
C TYR A 6 -10.19 34.14 11.73
N THR A 7 -9.41 35.08 11.21
CA THR A 7 -9.38 36.48 11.68
C THR A 7 -10.42 37.36 11.00
N ASN A 8 -10.96 36.95 9.85
CA ASN A 8 -11.96 37.70 9.10
C ASN A 8 -13.29 36.92 9.02
N PRO A 9 -14.45 37.60 9.11
CA PRO A 9 -15.73 36.96 8.86
C PRO A 9 -15.76 36.38 7.44
N PRO A 10 -16.29 35.15 7.26
CA PRO A 10 -16.26 34.48 5.98
C PRO A 10 -17.07 35.27 4.94
N LYS A 11 -16.41 35.66 3.84
CA LYS A 11 -17.08 36.28 2.68
C LYS A 11 -17.83 35.21 1.88
N THR A 12 -19.11 35.46 1.58
CA THR A 12 -19.89 34.62 0.67
C THR A 12 -19.29 34.67 -0.73
N LYS A 13 -19.20 33.50 -1.37
CA LYS A 13 -18.74 33.31 -2.75
C LYS A 13 -19.70 32.39 -3.48
N THR A 14 -19.68 32.43 -4.81
CA THR A 14 -20.47 31.50 -5.62
C THR A 14 -19.99 30.07 -5.42
N ALA A 15 -20.87 29.09 -5.59
CA ALA A 15 -20.51 27.68 -5.45
C ALA A 15 -19.38 27.27 -6.40
N ILE A 16 -19.37 27.81 -7.63
CA ILE A 16 -18.35 27.49 -8.64
C ILE A 16 -16.95 28.00 -8.24
N GLU A 17 -16.85 29.16 -7.57
CA GLU A 17 -15.56 29.68 -7.05
C GLU A 17 -14.97 28.80 -5.94
N LEU A 18 -15.79 27.99 -5.26
CA LEU A 18 -15.41 27.19 -4.10
C LEU A 18 -15.57 25.68 -4.31
N TRP A 19 -15.95 25.24 -5.51
CA TRP A 19 -16.42 23.87 -5.77
C TRP A 19 -15.44 22.81 -5.26
N SER A 20 -14.16 22.94 -5.62
CA SER A 20 -13.12 21.99 -5.24
C SER A 20 -12.73 22.06 -3.75
N LEU A 21 -13.19 23.08 -3.02
CA LEU A 21 -12.95 23.23 -1.58
C LEU A 21 -14.01 22.56 -0.71
N TYR A 22 -15.08 22.00 -1.29
CA TYR A 22 -16.14 21.36 -0.52
C TYR A 22 -15.59 20.24 0.37
N SER A 23 -14.96 19.22 -0.25
CA SER A 23 -14.38 18.10 0.51
C SER A 23 -13.23 18.53 1.40
N TYR A 24 -12.39 19.48 0.97
CA TYR A 24 -11.31 20.04 1.80
C TYR A 24 -11.86 20.60 3.12
N ASN A 25 -12.91 21.42 3.05
CA ASN A 25 -13.53 22.03 4.22
C ASN A 25 -14.24 20.99 5.10
N LEU A 26 -14.84 19.96 4.49
CA LEU A 26 -15.43 18.84 5.23
C LEU A 26 -14.38 18.06 6.03
N HIS A 27 -13.24 17.73 5.42
CA HIS A 27 -12.13 17.07 6.11
C HIS A 27 -11.58 17.93 7.24
N LYS A 28 -11.36 19.23 6.99
CA LYS A 28 -10.89 20.19 7.98
C LYS A 28 -11.86 20.29 9.17
N ALA A 29 -13.15 20.49 8.91
CA ALA A 29 -14.17 20.57 9.95
C ALA A 29 -14.23 19.29 10.78
N THR A 30 -14.21 18.12 10.13
CA THR A 30 -14.20 16.81 10.80
C THR A 30 -12.95 16.65 11.69
N TYR A 31 -11.77 16.99 11.19
CA TYR A 31 -10.52 16.92 11.95
C TYR A 31 -10.54 17.78 13.22
N HIS A 32 -10.97 19.05 13.10
CA HIS A 32 -11.08 19.93 14.26
C HIS A 32 -12.19 19.49 15.23
N GLY A 33 -13.32 18.99 14.71
CA GLY A 33 -14.38 18.40 15.52
C GLY A 33 -13.87 17.24 16.38
N LEU A 34 -13.17 16.28 15.76
CA LEU A 34 -12.57 15.12 16.45
C LEU A 34 -11.56 15.53 17.53
N ASN A 35 -10.81 16.61 17.31
CA ASN A 35 -9.86 17.14 18.30
C ASN A 35 -10.51 17.74 19.55
N ASN A 36 -11.78 18.15 19.46
CA ASN A 36 -12.53 18.75 20.56
C ASN A 36 -13.45 17.74 21.28
N LEU A 37 -13.47 16.47 20.84
CA LEU A 37 -14.25 15.43 21.50
C LEU A 37 -13.58 14.99 22.82
N LYS A 38 -14.37 15.00 23.90
CA LYS A 38 -13.96 14.47 25.21
C LYS A 38 -13.55 13.00 25.08
N GLY A 39 -12.41 12.63 25.65
CA GLY A 39 -11.84 11.26 25.58
C GLY A 39 -10.96 10.99 24.36
N ARG A 40 -10.79 11.98 23.47
CA ARG A 40 -9.87 11.94 22.32
C ARG A 40 -8.71 12.93 22.46
N GLU A 41 -8.48 13.45 23.66
CA GLU A 41 -7.36 14.34 23.94
C GLU A 41 -6.06 13.68 23.50
N ASN A 42 -5.25 14.42 22.75
CA ASN A 42 -3.96 13.99 22.24
C ASN A 42 -3.94 12.75 21.31
N LYS A 43 -5.07 12.18 20.89
CA LYS A 43 -5.09 11.04 19.96
C LYS A 43 -4.94 11.49 18.51
N ARG A 44 -4.29 10.67 17.68
CA ARG A 44 -4.27 10.84 16.22
C ARG A 44 -5.67 10.59 15.64
N ASN A 45 -6.01 11.34 14.59
CA ASN A 45 -7.23 11.13 13.82
C ASN A 45 -6.90 10.32 12.57
N PHE A 46 -7.80 9.43 12.18
CA PHE A 46 -7.74 8.71 10.92
C PHE A 46 -9.06 8.96 10.19
N ILE A 47 -9.00 9.73 9.12
CA ILE A 47 -10.15 10.15 8.31
C ILE A 47 -9.83 9.74 6.88
N ILE A 48 -10.78 9.09 6.20
CA ILE A 48 -10.70 8.77 4.78
C ILE A 48 -11.82 9.52 4.07
N GLY A 49 -11.43 10.30 3.07
CA GLY A 49 -12.33 11.09 2.23
C GLY A 49 -12.43 10.58 0.80
N ARG A 50 -13.39 11.12 0.05
CA ARG A 50 -13.51 10.93 -1.40
C ARG A 50 -13.41 12.26 -2.13
N GLY A 51 -12.34 12.42 -2.90
CA GLY A 51 -12.01 13.67 -3.60
C GLY A 51 -11.62 14.80 -2.64
N SER A 52 -10.72 15.68 -3.05
CA SER A 52 -10.35 16.88 -2.29
C SER A 52 -9.37 17.76 -3.08
N GLN A 53 -9.01 18.92 -2.52
CA GLN A 53 -7.97 19.82 -2.99
C GLN A 53 -6.62 19.58 -2.29
N THR A 54 -5.52 20.06 -2.90
CA THR A 54 -4.18 20.16 -2.29
C THR A 54 -4.22 20.77 -0.88
N GLY A 55 -3.38 20.23 0.01
CA GLY A 55 -3.30 20.64 1.43
C GLY A 55 -4.24 19.86 2.36
N MET A 56 -5.15 19.04 1.83
CA MET A 56 -6.06 18.22 2.64
C MET A 56 -5.39 17.07 3.40
N HIS A 57 -4.19 16.64 2.96
CA HIS A 57 -3.41 15.56 3.58
C HIS A 57 -3.08 15.85 5.06
N ARG A 58 -3.17 17.12 5.47
CA ARG A 58 -3.05 17.60 6.85
C ARG A 58 -4.19 17.09 7.75
N TYR A 59 -5.31 16.68 7.16
CA TYR A 59 -6.55 16.35 7.87
C TYR A 59 -7.01 14.91 7.61
N ALA A 60 -6.86 14.40 6.38
CA ALA A 60 -7.41 13.11 5.97
C ALA A 60 -6.56 12.44 4.87
N GLY A 61 -6.70 11.12 4.74
CA GLY A 61 -6.31 10.37 3.54
C GLY A 61 -7.45 10.29 2.53
N LEU A 62 -7.20 9.68 1.37
CA LEU A 62 -8.19 9.52 0.32
C LEU A 62 -8.39 8.07 -0.12
N TRP A 63 -9.62 7.78 -0.46
CA TRP A 63 -9.97 6.67 -1.33
C TRP A 63 -10.20 7.18 -2.76
N THR A 64 -9.79 6.41 -3.77
CA THR A 64 -9.80 6.84 -5.18
C THR A 64 -11.18 6.91 -5.82
N GLY A 65 -12.22 6.44 -5.14
CA GLY A 65 -13.57 6.43 -5.69
C GLY A 65 -13.93 5.11 -6.35
N ASP A 66 -15.11 5.12 -6.97
CA ASP A 66 -15.91 4.00 -7.41
C ASP A 66 -15.28 3.26 -8.62
N ASN A 67 -14.07 2.71 -8.46
CA ASN A 67 -13.35 2.05 -9.55
C ASN A 67 -14.09 0.78 -10.02
N GLY A 68 -14.05 0.54 -11.33
CA GLY A 68 -14.58 -0.68 -11.91
C GLY A 68 -13.75 -1.89 -11.51
N SER A 69 -14.42 -3.02 -11.42
CA SER A 69 -13.80 -4.31 -11.13
C SER A 69 -13.22 -4.91 -12.43
N SER A 70 -12.27 -4.21 -13.07
CA SER A 70 -11.68 -4.61 -14.36
C SER A 70 -10.17 -4.43 -14.39
N TRP A 71 -9.51 -5.10 -15.33
CA TRP A 71 -8.05 -4.98 -15.51
C TRP A 71 -7.62 -3.57 -15.89
N ASP A 72 -8.42 -2.87 -16.70
CA ASP A 72 -8.15 -1.47 -17.05
C ASP A 72 -8.18 -0.57 -15.81
N PHE A 73 -9.18 -0.73 -14.94
CA PHE A 73 -9.25 0.02 -13.69
C PHE A 73 -8.15 -0.35 -12.70
N PHE A 74 -7.73 -1.62 -12.65
CA PHE A 74 -6.57 -2.00 -11.84
C PHE A 74 -5.27 -1.36 -12.33
N ARG A 75 -5.02 -1.36 -13.64
CA ARG A 75 -3.88 -0.67 -14.23
C ARG A 75 -3.91 0.83 -13.91
N ILE A 76 -5.07 1.48 -14.06
CA ILE A 76 -5.25 2.90 -13.70
C ILE A 76 -4.98 3.12 -12.21
N SER A 77 -5.44 2.21 -11.34
CA SER A 77 -5.32 2.34 -9.88
C SER A 77 -3.87 2.43 -9.41
N VAL A 78 -2.97 1.64 -9.99
CA VAL A 78 -1.54 1.70 -9.65
C VAL A 78 -0.99 3.09 -9.98
N ALA A 79 -1.19 3.56 -11.22
CA ALA A 79 -0.73 4.87 -11.64
C ALA A 79 -1.35 6.01 -10.79
N GLN A 80 -2.64 5.91 -10.47
CA GLN A 80 -3.37 6.92 -9.72
C GLN A 80 -2.85 7.06 -8.28
N VAL A 81 -2.63 5.96 -7.56
CA VAL A 81 -2.08 6.00 -6.19
C VAL A 81 -0.68 6.59 -6.18
N LEU A 82 0.15 6.24 -7.15
CA LEU A 82 1.50 6.81 -7.28
C LEU A 82 1.45 8.31 -7.55
N ALA A 83 0.58 8.77 -8.46
CA ALA A 83 0.40 10.19 -8.77
C ALA A 83 -0.12 10.99 -7.56
N LEU A 84 -1.05 10.43 -6.79
CA LEU A 84 -1.54 11.03 -5.54
C LEU A 84 -0.40 11.20 -4.52
N GLY A 85 0.44 10.18 -4.36
CA GLY A 85 1.62 10.24 -3.49
C GLY A 85 2.53 11.44 -3.80
N TYR A 86 2.85 11.66 -5.09
CA TYR A 86 3.64 12.82 -5.53
C TYR A 86 2.89 14.15 -5.52
N SER A 87 1.57 14.11 -5.42
CA SER A 87 0.74 15.30 -5.19
C SER A 87 0.63 15.66 -3.70
N GLY A 88 1.42 15.00 -2.83
CA GLY A 88 1.45 15.21 -1.38
C GLY A 88 0.39 14.40 -0.62
N LEU A 89 -0.25 13.42 -1.25
CA LEU A 89 -1.28 12.57 -0.64
C LEU A 89 -0.74 11.15 -0.40
N SER A 90 -0.01 11.00 0.71
CA SER A 90 0.68 9.75 1.03
C SER A 90 -0.23 8.63 1.54
N ILE A 91 -1.39 8.98 2.12
CA ILE A 91 -2.43 8.02 2.51
C ILE A 91 -3.48 8.02 1.41
N ALA A 92 -3.32 7.11 0.45
CA ALA A 92 -4.27 6.89 -0.63
C ALA A 92 -4.41 5.38 -0.92
N GLY A 93 -5.60 4.97 -1.34
CA GLY A 93 -5.86 3.57 -1.72
C GLY A 93 -7.09 3.42 -2.59
N VAL A 94 -7.23 2.24 -3.19
CA VAL A 94 -8.32 1.87 -4.11
C VAL A 94 -9.17 0.76 -3.50
N ASP A 95 -10.38 0.55 -4.03
CA ASP A 95 -11.12 -0.66 -3.69
C ASP A 95 -10.47 -1.86 -4.36
N MET A 96 -9.85 -2.71 -3.53
CA MET A 96 -9.27 -3.98 -3.97
C MET A 96 -10.36 -4.85 -4.58
N GLY A 97 -10.20 -5.20 -5.86
CA GLY A 97 -11.20 -5.94 -6.63
C GLY A 97 -12.30 -5.10 -7.26
N GLY A 98 -12.35 -3.79 -6.99
CA GLY A 98 -13.32 -2.87 -7.56
C GLY A 98 -14.54 -2.59 -6.68
N PHE A 99 -15.13 -1.42 -6.91
CA PHE A 99 -16.38 -0.97 -6.33
C PHE A 99 -17.58 -1.39 -7.19
N THR A 100 -17.53 -1.09 -8.50
CA THR A 100 -18.59 -1.42 -9.45
C THR A 100 -18.29 -2.70 -10.21
N ALA A 101 -19.31 -3.51 -10.48
CA ALA A 101 -19.15 -4.76 -11.23
C ALA A 101 -18.73 -4.50 -12.67
N ASP A 102 -17.95 -5.42 -13.24
CA ASP A 102 -17.64 -5.43 -14.66
C ASP A 102 -18.79 -6.09 -15.44
N PRO A 103 -19.50 -5.36 -16.32
CA PRO A 103 -20.60 -5.91 -17.09
C PRO A 103 -20.16 -7.01 -18.07
N ALA A 104 -18.87 -7.12 -18.40
CA ALA A 104 -18.34 -8.14 -19.30
C ALA A 104 -18.07 -9.50 -18.61
N ASN A 105 -18.14 -9.58 -17.28
CA ASN A 105 -17.84 -10.79 -16.52
C ASN A 105 -19.09 -11.28 -15.77
N THR A 106 -19.59 -12.47 -16.13
CA THR A 106 -20.81 -13.07 -15.55
C THR A 106 -20.57 -13.93 -14.31
N LEU A 107 -19.32 -14.32 -14.05
CA LEU A 107 -18.89 -14.95 -12.79
C LEU A 107 -18.04 -13.97 -11.97
N PRO A 108 -18.06 -14.05 -10.62
CA PRO A 108 -17.07 -13.38 -9.79
C PRO A 108 -15.68 -13.77 -10.29
N ASN A 109 -14.86 -12.82 -10.73
CA ASN A 109 -13.55 -13.14 -11.25
C ASN A 109 -12.57 -13.21 -10.09
N PRO A 110 -12.12 -14.38 -9.59
CA PRO A 110 -11.28 -14.53 -8.39
C PRO A 110 -9.91 -13.84 -8.47
N ARG A 111 -9.50 -13.38 -9.67
CA ARG A 111 -8.33 -12.50 -9.82
C ARG A 111 -8.58 -11.10 -9.25
N TRP A 112 -9.84 -10.81 -8.93
CA TRP A 112 -10.39 -9.59 -8.40
C TRP A 112 -11.44 -9.94 -7.33
N ASN A 113 -11.55 -9.10 -6.34
CA ASN A 113 -12.59 -9.21 -5.34
C ASN A 113 -13.94 -8.75 -5.94
N HIS A 114 -14.72 -9.59 -6.62
CA HIS A 114 -16.06 -9.24 -7.14
C HIS A 114 -17.26 -9.84 -6.39
N TYR A 115 -18.33 -9.04 -6.48
CA TYR A 115 -19.76 -9.27 -6.27
C TYR A 115 -20.26 -10.72 -6.41
N LEU A 116 -20.58 -11.32 -5.27
CA LEU A 116 -21.55 -12.40 -5.06
C LEU A 116 -23.01 -11.98 -5.29
N GLN A 117 -23.68 -12.53 -6.30
CA GLN A 117 -25.14 -12.52 -6.28
C GLN A 117 -25.62 -13.49 -5.19
N HIS A 118 -25.83 -13.00 -3.97
CA HIS A 118 -26.69 -13.69 -3.01
C HIS A 118 -28.13 -13.59 -3.53
N PRO A 119 -28.93 -14.68 -3.53
CA PRO A 119 -30.33 -14.63 -3.97
C PRO A 119 -31.17 -13.58 -3.23
N GLU A 120 -30.79 -13.19 -2.02
CA GLU A 120 -31.45 -12.14 -1.22
C GLU A 120 -30.99 -10.70 -1.56
N ALA A 121 -29.92 -10.52 -2.35
CA ALA A 121 -29.47 -9.22 -2.85
C ALA A 121 -30.16 -8.81 -4.18
N SER A 122 -31.15 -9.58 -4.61
CA SER A 122 -31.94 -9.36 -5.83
C SER A 122 -32.91 -8.18 -5.75
N SER A 123 -33.07 -7.56 -4.58
CA SER A 123 -33.76 -6.28 -4.42
C SER A 123 -32.77 -5.14 -4.17
N GLY A 124 -32.13 -4.62 -5.23
CA GLY A 124 -31.54 -3.28 -5.18
C GLY A 124 -30.06 -3.11 -5.57
N GLY A 125 -29.41 -4.05 -6.25
CA GLY A 125 -28.07 -3.82 -6.82
C GLY A 125 -26.98 -3.56 -5.76
N CYS A 126 -27.11 -4.15 -4.57
CA CYS A 126 -26.16 -3.98 -3.48
C CYS A 126 -24.89 -4.83 -3.66
N LYS A 127 -23.72 -4.18 -3.59
CA LYS A 127 -22.38 -4.80 -3.57
C LYS A 127 -22.36 -6.01 -2.65
N ALA A 128 -21.95 -7.15 -3.17
CA ALA A 128 -21.77 -8.32 -2.33
C ALA A 128 -20.48 -8.26 -1.49
N PHE A 129 -20.50 -9.03 -0.42
CA PHE A 129 -19.37 -9.31 0.45
C PHE A 129 -18.17 -9.86 -0.35
N GLN A 130 -17.01 -9.27 -0.08
CA GLN A 130 -15.74 -9.35 -0.81
C GLN A 130 -14.66 -9.97 0.12
N GLU A 131 -15.06 -10.78 1.07
CA GLU A 131 -14.15 -11.42 2.00
C GLU A 131 -13.46 -12.57 1.27
N PRO A 132 -12.14 -12.78 1.44
CA PRO A 132 -11.42 -13.83 0.72
C PRO A 132 -12.04 -15.23 0.87
N TRP A 133 -12.64 -15.57 2.02
CA TRP A 133 -13.29 -16.86 2.26
C TRP A 133 -14.54 -17.09 1.41
N ALA A 134 -15.21 -16.02 0.99
CA ALA A 134 -16.44 -16.10 0.20
C ALA A 134 -16.21 -16.77 -1.17
N TYR A 135 -14.98 -16.71 -1.70
CA TYR A 135 -14.58 -17.45 -2.90
C TYR A 135 -14.58 -18.97 -2.70
N GLY A 136 -14.19 -19.44 -1.51
CA GLY A 136 -14.30 -20.85 -1.16
C GLY A 136 -15.76 -21.31 -1.14
N ASP A 137 -16.64 -20.48 -0.58
CA ASP A 137 -18.07 -20.79 -0.51
C ASP A 137 -18.74 -20.81 -1.89
N ILE A 138 -18.35 -19.90 -2.80
CA ILE A 138 -18.79 -19.95 -4.20
C ILE A 138 -18.38 -21.28 -4.83
N LEU A 139 -17.10 -21.65 -4.69
CA LEU A 139 -16.57 -22.87 -5.29
C LEU A 139 -17.32 -24.11 -4.79
N ASN A 140 -17.63 -24.16 -3.49
CA ASN A 140 -18.29 -25.29 -2.86
C ASN A 140 -19.78 -25.40 -3.19
N ASN A 141 -20.45 -24.26 -3.43
CA ASN A 141 -21.90 -24.19 -3.65
C ASN A 141 -22.28 -23.90 -5.10
N PHE A 142 -21.33 -23.88 -6.04
CA PHE A 142 -21.61 -23.60 -7.44
C PHE A 142 -22.51 -24.69 -8.03
N PRO A 143 -23.59 -24.35 -8.77
CA PRO A 143 -24.52 -25.31 -9.35
C PRO A 143 -23.89 -25.97 -10.60
N GLY A 144 -22.87 -26.79 -10.40
CA GLY A 144 -22.15 -27.52 -11.45
C GLY A 144 -20.62 -27.41 -11.34
N PRO A 145 -19.87 -28.15 -12.17
CA PRO A 145 -18.42 -28.01 -12.20
C PRO A 145 -18.02 -26.69 -12.86
N LEU A 146 -17.20 -25.90 -12.17
CA LEU A 146 -16.50 -24.77 -12.79
C LEU A 146 -15.44 -25.29 -13.78
N PRO A 147 -15.12 -24.52 -14.84
CA PRO A 147 -13.92 -24.79 -15.64
C PRO A 147 -12.69 -24.97 -14.74
N PRO A 148 -11.80 -25.96 -15.02
CA PRO A 148 -10.70 -26.29 -14.11
C PRO A 148 -9.76 -25.11 -13.80
N ASP A 149 -9.48 -24.26 -14.78
CA ASP A 149 -8.68 -23.04 -14.64
C ASP A 149 -9.38 -22.01 -13.73
N GLN A 150 -10.70 -21.89 -13.85
CA GLN A 150 -11.49 -21.05 -12.97
C GLN A 150 -11.51 -21.61 -11.54
N ALA A 151 -11.78 -22.91 -11.36
CA ALA A 151 -11.76 -23.55 -10.06
C ALA A 151 -10.41 -23.38 -9.33
N ALA A 152 -9.30 -23.52 -10.06
CA ALA A 152 -7.95 -23.27 -9.54
C ALA A 152 -7.78 -21.84 -9.03
N LEU A 153 -8.24 -20.84 -9.80
CA LEU A 153 -8.16 -19.45 -9.36
C LEU A 153 -8.98 -19.18 -8.08
N TYR A 154 -10.18 -19.76 -7.96
CA TYR A 154 -11.01 -19.65 -6.75
C TYR A 154 -10.33 -20.29 -5.53
N ARG A 155 -9.73 -21.47 -5.70
CA ARG A 155 -8.95 -22.13 -4.63
C ARG A 155 -7.76 -21.29 -4.16
N SER A 156 -7.22 -20.45 -5.03
CA SER A 156 -6.03 -19.64 -4.75
C SER A 156 -6.30 -18.32 -4.06
N VAL A 157 -7.54 -17.81 -4.05
CA VAL A 157 -7.86 -16.51 -3.45
C VAL A 157 -7.46 -16.47 -1.97
N VAL A 158 -7.94 -17.44 -1.18
CA VAL A 158 -7.68 -17.45 0.27
C VAL A 158 -6.18 -17.57 0.58
N PRO A 159 -5.43 -18.54 0.03
CA PRO A 159 -3.99 -18.64 0.28
C PRO A 159 -3.20 -17.40 -0.15
N VAL A 160 -3.48 -16.85 -1.34
CA VAL A 160 -2.79 -15.66 -1.86
C VAL A 160 -3.09 -14.42 -1.00
N CYS A 161 -4.37 -14.14 -0.73
CA CYS A 161 -4.77 -13.00 0.10
C CYS A 161 -4.17 -13.12 1.50
N ARG A 162 -4.23 -14.32 2.11
CA ARG A 162 -3.65 -14.56 3.43
C ARG A 162 -2.15 -14.32 3.44
N TYR A 163 -1.41 -14.86 2.47
CA TYR A 163 0.04 -14.64 2.36
C TYR A 163 0.38 -13.16 2.30
N TYR A 164 -0.25 -12.37 1.42
CA TYR A 164 0.04 -10.94 1.30
C TYR A 164 -0.43 -10.11 2.50
N VAL A 165 -1.52 -10.50 3.17
CA VAL A 165 -1.94 -9.89 4.44
C VAL A 165 -0.89 -10.16 5.52
N GLN A 166 -0.45 -11.40 5.69
CA GLN A 166 0.58 -11.73 6.67
C GLN A 166 1.92 -11.07 6.34
N LEU A 167 2.31 -11.00 5.06
CA LEU A 167 3.51 -10.29 4.62
C LEU A 167 3.41 -8.81 4.99
N ARG A 168 2.26 -8.17 4.75
CA ARG A 168 1.99 -6.79 5.19
C ARG A 168 2.14 -6.63 6.70
N TYR A 169 1.60 -7.55 7.49
CA TYR A 169 1.74 -7.53 8.95
C TYR A 169 3.20 -7.66 9.40
N SER A 170 3.96 -8.54 8.75
CA SER A 170 5.39 -8.69 9.01
C SER A 170 6.20 -7.46 8.59
N LEU A 171 5.73 -6.67 7.62
CA LEU A 171 6.37 -5.43 7.16
C LEU A 171 5.77 -4.16 7.77
N LEU A 172 4.95 -4.27 8.83
CA LEU A 172 4.31 -3.10 9.44
C LEU A 172 5.31 -2.06 9.92
N GLN A 173 6.45 -2.48 10.48
CA GLN A 173 7.51 -1.55 10.89
C GLN A 173 8.04 -0.75 9.69
N VAL A 174 8.31 -1.42 8.56
CA VAL A 174 8.76 -0.75 7.32
C VAL A 174 7.74 0.26 6.82
N LEU A 175 6.47 -0.12 6.77
CA LEU A 175 5.38 0.77 6.35
C LEU A 175 5.24 1.97 7.29
N TYR A 176 5.38 1.73 8.60
CA TYR A 176 5.33 2.77 9.62
C TYR A 176 6.49 3.75 9.49
N ASP A 177 7.71 3.25 9.31
CA ASP A 177 8.91 4.05 9.17
C ASP A 177 8.86 4.96 7.94
N TYR A 178 8.33 4.46 6.82
CA TYR A 178 8.13 5.29 5.64
C TYR A 178 7.01 6.32 5.80
N MET A 179 5.94 6.01 6.55
CA MET A 179 4.94 7.02 6.90
C MET A 179 5.49 8.07 7.87
N PHE A 180 6.33 7.68 8.82
CA PHE A 180 6.99 8.64 9.72
C PHE A 180 7.97 9.51 8.96
N ALA A 181 8.81 8.92 8.10
CA ALA A 181 9.74 9.64 7.24
C ALA A 181 9.02 10.62 6.30
N ASN A 182 7.81 10.29 5.83
CA ASN A 182 6.98 11.20 5.03
C ASN A 182 6.69 12.52 5.75
N LEU A 183 6.54 12.52 7.08
CA LEU A 183 6.36 13.75 7.86
C LEU A 183 7.58 14.68 7.77
N ILE A 184 8.77 14.10 7.59
CA ILE A 184 10.06 14.81 7.61
C ILE A 184 10.45 15.27 6.20
N ASN A 185 10.33 14.38 5.20
CA ASN A 185 10.86 14.61 3.85
C ASN A 185 9.77 14.75 2.76
N GLY A 186 8.50 14.52 3.09
CA GLY A 186 7.39 14.63 2.14
C GLY A 186 7.31 13.51 1.08
N LEU A 187 8.23 12.55 1.07
CA LEU A 187 8.23 11.47 0.07
C LEU A 187 7.16 10.42 0.39
N PRO A 188 6.35 9.97 -0.58
CA PRO A 188 5.32 8.99 -0.34
C PRO A 188 5.92 7.61 0.00
N VAL A 189 5.07 6.74 0.57
CA VAL A 189 5.43 5.35 0.89
C VAL A 189 5.59 4.52 -0.38
N ALA A 190 4.62 4.59 -1.30
CA ALA A 190 4.76 4.03 -2.64
C ALA A 190 5.30 5.10 -3.58
N ARG A 191 6.43 4.82 -4.22
CA ARG A 191 7.18 5.78 -5.06
C ARG A 191 7.24 5.26 -6.48
N ALA A 192 6.68 6.03 -7.40
CA ALA A 192 6.80 5.85 -8.83
C ALA A 192 8.27 5.68 -9.25
N MET A 193 8.49 4.89 -10.31
CA MET A 193 9.83 4.62 -10.83
C MET A 193 10.58 5.89 -11.25
N ALA A 194 9.85 6.90 -11.75
CA ALA A 194 10.39 8.21 -12.13
C ALA A 194 10.84 9.08 -10.94
N SER A 195 10.83 8.54 -9.71
CA SER A 195 11.37 9.22 -8.53
C SER A 195 12.86 9.54 -8.72
N PRO A 196 13.34 10.72 -8.30
CA PRO A 196 14.75 11.10 -8.40
C PRO A 196 15.62 10.40 -7.35
N ALA A 197 15.53 9.07 -7.21
CA ALA A 197 16.47 8.30 -6.38
C ALA A 197 17.91 8.48 -6.87
N SER A 198 18.09 8.63 -8.19
CA SER A 198 19.29 9.20 -8.80
C SER A 198 18.99 9.71 -10.21
N PRO A 199 19.68 10.76 -10.72
CA PRO A 199 19.58 11.18 -12.12
C PRO A 199 19.87 10.04 -13.11
N GLN A 200 20.68 9.06 -12.72
CA GLN A 200 21.03 7.88 -13.51
C GLN A 200 19.86 6.90 -13.67
N ASP A 201 18.89 6.92 -12.76
CA ASP A 201 17.68 6.10 -12.84
C ASP A 201 16.62 6.75 -13.74
N MET A 202 16.57 8.09 -13.78
CA MET A 202 15.53 8.79 -14.53
C MET A 202 15.70 8.69 -16.04
N THR A 203 16.93 8.76 -16.57
CA THR A 203 17.15 8.83 -18.03
C THR A 203 16.62 7.60 -18.78
N PRO A 204 16.91 6.34 -18.38
CA PRO A 204 16.36 5.17 -19.08
C PRO A 204 14.83 5.05 -18.93
N LEU A 205 14.29 5.39 -17.75
CA LEU A 205 12.86 5.35 -17.49
C LEU A 205 12.08 6.37 -18.33
N LEU A 206 12.59 7.59 -18.47
CA LEU A 206 11.95 8.66 -19.24
C LEU A 206 12.19 8.56 -20.76
N THR A 207 12.94 7.55 -21.20
CA THR A 207 13.23 7.30 -22.62
C THR A 207 12.73 5.92 -23.03
N HIS A 208 13.59 4.91 -23.00
CA HIS A 208 13.32 3.60 -23.60
C HIS A 208 12.59 2.63 -22.66
N GLN A 209 12.41 2.96 -21.37
CA GLN A 209 11.76 2.11 -20.37
C GLN A 209 10.47 2.72 -19.79
N ALA A 210 9.86 3.67 -20.49
CA ALA A 210 8.66 4.39 -20.01
C ALA A 210 7.47 3.47 -19.71
N ARG A 211 7.40 2.30 -20.36
CA ARG A 211 6.33 1.29 -20.15
C ARG A 211 6.28 0.69 -18.75
N PHE A 212 7.25 0.96 -17.88
CA PHE A 212 7.32 0.45 -16.51
C PHE A 212 6.95 1.51 -15.45
N ILE A 213 6.77 2.77 -15.83
CA ILE A 213 6.53 3.86 -14.87
C ILE A 213 5.18 3.72 -14.15
N ASP A 214 4.19 3.14 -14.82
CA ASP A 214 2.79 3.05 -14.37
C ASP A 214 2.39 1.66 -13.81
N ASN A 215 3.29 0.67 -13.85
CA ASN A 215 2.96 -0.73 -13.50
C ASN A 215 3.97 -1.43 -12.57
N GLN A 216 4.93 -0.68 -12.04
CA GLN A 216 5.82 -1.09 -10.95
C GLN A 216 6.24 0.15 -10.14
N TYR A 217 6.62 -0.05 -8.89
CA TYR A 217 6.96 1.04 -7.98
C TYR A 217 7.87 0.58 -6.84
N LEU A 218 8.52 1.52 -6.18
CA LEU A 218 9.30 1.26 -4.97
C LEU A 218 8.43 1.48 -3.74
N LEU A 219 8.44 0.53 -2.81
CA LEU A 219 8.02 0.75 -1.44
C LEU A 219 9.21 1.36 -0.67
N GLY A 220 9.12 2.67 -0.43
CA GLY A 220 10.21 3.51 -0.01
C GLY A 220 11.33 3.52 -1.04
N HIS A 221 12.49 2.97 -0.69
CA HIS A 221 13.66 2.90 -1.58
C HIS A 221 14.12 1.45 -1.86
N ASN A 222 13.79 0.52 -0.97
CA ASN A 222 14.48 -0.76 -0.86
C ASN A 222 13.73 -1.94 -1.48
N ILE A 223 12.42 -1.82 -1.69
CA ILE A 223 11.57 -2.94 -2.14
C ILE A 223 10.90 -2.51 -3.44
N LEU A 224 11.19 -3.20 -4.54
CA LEU A 224 10.55 -3.02 -5.83
C LEU A 224 9.35 -3.97 -5.93
N VAL A 225 8.17 -3.42 -6.22
CA VAL A 225 6.91 -4.15 -6.35
C VAL A 225 6.38 -4.02 -7.78
N CYS A 226 6.10 -5.14 -8.42
CA CYS A 226 5.73 -5.21 -9.84
C CYS A 226 4.40 -5.97 -10.02
N PRO A 227 3.24 -5.39 -9.65
CA PRO A 227 1.94 -6.06 -9.71
C PRO A 227 1.58 -6.49 -11.14
N GLN A 228 1.07 -7.70 -11.36
CA GLN A 228 0.60 -8.06 -12.69
C GLN A 228 -0.66 -7.26 -13.04
N VAL A 229 -0.59 -6.36 -14.02
CA VAL A 229 -1.68 -5.44 -14.41
C VAL A 229 -2.37 -5.84 -15.72
N GLU A 230 -1.97 -6.95 -16.32
CA GLU A 230 -2.55 -7.45 -17.58
C GLU A 230 -3.30 -8.77 -17.38
N GLN A 231 -4.43 -8.90 -18.09
CA GLN A 231 -5.26 -10.09 -18.05
C GLN A 231 -4.54 -11.29 -18.68
N LYS A 232 -4.63 -12.47 -18.04
CA LYS A 232 -4.10 -13.78 -18.53
C LYS A 232 -2.57 -13.89 -18.67
N ALA A 233 -1.79 -12.90 -18.28
CA ALA A 233 -0.33 -13.02 -18.33
C ALA A 233 0.21 -13.82 -17.13
N GLY A 234 0.65 -15.06 -17.38
CA GLY A 234 1.32 -15.90 -16.39
C GLY A 234 2.78 -15.50 -16.16
N ARG A 235 3.35 -14.69 -17.05
CA ARG A 235 4.68 -14.12 -16.91
C ARG A 235 4.62 -12.63 -17.18
N ARG A 236 5.57 -11.87 -16.64
CA ARG A 236 5.74 -10.46 -16.99
C ARG A 236 7.20 -10.03 -16.99
N ASP A 237 7.48 -9.04 -17.82
CA ASP A 237 8.72 -8.29 -17.75
C ASP A 237 8.74 -7.41 -16.48
N VAL A 238 9.92 -7.32 -15.89
CA VAL A 238 10.23 -6.43 -14.77
C VAL A 238 11.50 -5.65 -15.09
N TYR A 239 11.42 -4.33 -15.01
CA TYR A 239 12.61 -3.49 -15.12
C TYR A 239 13.26 -3.30 -13.74
N LEU A 240 14.52 -3.67 -13.62
CA LEU A 240 15.34 -3.46 -12.43
C LEU A 240 16.03 -2.10 -12.55
N PRO A 241 15.77 -1.13 -11.65
CA PRO A 241 16.42 0.18 -11.70
C PRO A 241 17.94 0.11 -11.63
N ASN A 242 18.61 1.08 -12.24
CA ASN A 242 20.02 1.30 -11.99
C ASN A 242 20.26 1.78 -10.53
N SER A 243 21.49 1.98 -10.08
CA SER A 243 22.71 1.24 -10.50
C SER A 243 22.95 0.01 -9.62
N ASP A 244 22.04 -0.26 -8.68
CA ASP A 244 22.24 -1.26 -7.65
C ASP A 244 21.88 -2.67 -8.17
N ASN A 245 22.40 -3.66 -7.47
CA ASN A 245 21.98 -5.05 -7.65
C ASN A 245 20.60 -5.27 -7.02
N TRP A 246 19.82 -6.20 -7.57
CA TRP A 246 18.48 -6.52 -7.11
C TRP A 246 18.33 -8.02 -6.85
N TYR A 247 17.91 -8.37 -5.64
CA TYR A 247 17.66 -9.73 -5.22
C TYR A 247 16.18 -10.06 -5.43
N PRO A 248 15.82 -11.20 -6.05
CA PRO A 248 14.46 -11.73 -5.94
C PRO A 248 14.07 -11.83 -4.47
N SER A 249 12.87 -11.35 -4.11
CA SER A 249 12.47 -11.30 -2.71
C SER A 249 12.43 -12.70 -2.09
N ASN A 250 13.25 -12.89 -1.08
CA ASN A 250 13.26 -14.06 -0.23
C ASN A 250 12.56 -13.84 1.12
N LEU A 251 11.96 -12.65 1.32
CA LEU A 251 11.14 -12.36 2.49
C LEU A 251 9.95 -13.31 2.50
N ARG A 252 9.80 -14.05 3.59
CA ARG A 252 8.70 -14.99 3.78
C ARG A 252 8.12 -14.74 5.16
N VAL A 253 7.01 -15.39 5.40
CA VAL A 253 6.22 -15.18 6.60
C VAL A 253 6.38 -16.42 7.46
N ASN A 254 6.83 -16.25 8.70
CA ASN A 254 6.62 -17.31 9.69
C ASN A 254 5.17 -17.22 10.14
N ASN A 255 4.33 -18.17 9.73
CA ASN A 255 2.91 -18.14 10.08
C ASN A 255 2.67 -18.43 11.56
N GLN A 256 3.69 -18.83 12.34
CA GLN A 256 3.58 -19.15 13.77
C GLN A 256 2.43 -20.12 14.12
N GLY A 257 2.03 -20.99 13.17
CA GLY A 257 0.90 -21.90 13.35
C GLY A 257 -0.49 -21.29 13.08
N PHE A 258 -0.57 -20.05 12.56
CA PHE A 258 -1.83 -19.47 12.10
C PHE A 258 -2.27 -20.08 10.76
N GLY A 259 -3.28 -20.94 10.83
CA GLY A 259 -3.94 -21.54 9.66
C GLY A 259 -3.27 -22.82 9.14
N PRO A 260 -3.98 -23.65 8.36
CA PRO A 260 -3.49 -24.92 7.81
C PRO A 260 -2.60 -24.72 6.56
N ASP A 261 -2.02 -23.53 6.39
CA ASP A 261 -1.37 -23.14 5.15
C ASP A 261 -0.03 -23.83 4.93
N PRO A 262 0.40 -23.92 3.66
CA PRO A 262 1.77 -24.32 3.34
C PRO A 262 2.75 -23.45 4.14
N ILE A 263 3.48 -24.09 5.06
CA ILE A 263 4.47 -23.41 5.89
C ILE A 263 5.58 -22.89 4.96
N LEU A 264 5.52 -21.62 4.60
CA LEU A 264 6.64 -20.92 4.02
C LEU A 264 7.63 -20.64 5.14
N LYS A 265 8.86 -21.16 5.02
CA LYS A 265 9.93 -20.89 6.00
C LYS A 265 10.15 -19.39 6.12
N HIS A 266 10.42 -18.86 7.33
CA HIS A 266 10.58 -17.44 7.67
C HIS A 266 11.44 -16.62 6.67
N ALA A 267 12.39 -17.25 5.99
CA ALA A 267 12.99 -16.75 4.76
C ALA A 267 13.24 -17.88 3.77
N ALA A 268 13.06 -17.61 2.48
CA ALA A 268 13.57 -18.48 1.42
C ALA A 268 15.10 -18.28 1.26
N VAL A 269 15.75 -19.23 0.60
CA VAL A 269 17.19 -19.09 0.26
C VAL A 269 17.37 -17.83 -0.59
N LEU A 270 18.31 -16.98 -0.20
CA LEU A 270 18.64 -15.78 -0.97
C LEU A 270 19.26 -16.19 -2.30
N GLN A 271 18.60 -15.83 -3.39
CA GLN A 271 19.08 -16.10 -4.75
C GLN A 271 20.17 -15.10 -5.15
N LYS A 272 20.93 -15.42 -6.21
CA LYS A 272 21.91 -14.49 -6.78
C LYS A 272 21.21 -13.22 -7.26
N PRO A 273 21.81 -12.03 -7.04
CA PRO A 273 21.21 -10.79 -7.51
C PRO A 273 21.32 -10.67 -9.03
N ALA A 274 20.36 -9.96 -9.62
CA ALA A 274 20.45 -9.45 -10.97
C ALA A 274 20.97 -8.00 -10.96
N PRO A 275 21.83 -7.60 -11.90
CA PRO A 275 22.30 -6.21 -11.98
C PRO A 275 21.17 -5.29 -12.43
N GLY A 276 21.15 -4.07 -11.88
CA GLY A 276 20.27 -2.99 -12.31
C GLY A 276 20.44 -2.61 -13.79
N GLY A 277 19.45 -1.89 -14.31
CA GLY A 277 19.39 -1.47 -15.71
C GLY A 277 18.90 -2.56 -16.68
N LYS A 278 18.51 -3.73 -16.17
CA LYS A 278 18.06 -4.87 -16.97
C LYS A 278 16.55 -5.07 -16.87
N ILE A 279 16.01 -5.68 -17.91
CA ILE A 279 14.68 -6.28 -17.88
C ILE A 279 14.87 -7.76 -17.59
N VAL A 280 14.09 -8.28 -16.65
CA VAL A 280 14.04 -9.69 -16.31
C VAL A 280 12.63 -10.21 -16.55
N ASP A 281 12.53 -11.41 -17.12
CA ASP A 281 11.27 -12.12 -17.27
C ASP A 281 10.96 -12.89 -15.97
N TYR A 282 9.73 -12.77 -15.49
CA TYR A 282 9.33 -13.28 -14.18
C TYR A 282 8.05 -14.10 -14.28
N ASP A 283 8.04 -15.26 -13.61
CA ASP A 283 6.85 -16.10 -13.50
C ASP A 283 5.92 -15.60 -12.38
N CYS A 284 4.82 -14.97 -12.75
CA CYS A 284 3.84 -14.41 -11.84
C CYS A 284 2.47 -15.07 -12.00
N HIS A 285 2.42 -16.31 -12.49
CA HIS A 285 1.16 -17.01 -12.66
C HIS A 285 0.51 -17.23 -11.29
N ILE A 286 -0.83 -17.15 -11.27
CA ILE A 286 -1.62 -17.52 -10.11
C ILE A 286 -1.70 -19.06 -10.13
N PRO A 287 -1.17 -19.77 -9.11
CA PRO A 287 -1.18 -21.22 -9.09
C PRO A 287 -2.58 -21.76 -8.82
N ASP A 288 -2.75 -23.09 -8.88
CA ASP A 288 -3.74 -23.76 -8.01
C ASP A 288 -3.05 -23.95 -6.65
N ALA A 289 -3.37 -23.10 -5.67
CA ALA A 289 -2.64 -23.03 -4.42
C ALA A 289 -2.70 -24.32 -3.57
N VAL A 290 -3.61 -25.25 -3.90
CA VAL A 290 -3.65 -26.58 -3.29
C VAL A 290 -2.58 -27.49 -3.90
N ALA A 291 -2.37 -27.41 -5.21
CA ALA A 291 -1.43 -28.28 -5.93
C ALA A 291 -0.01 -27.70 -5.97
N ASP A 292 0.11 -26.37 -6.05
CA ASP A 292 1.38 -25.63 -6.08
C ASP A 292 1.36 -24.47 -5.07
N PRO A 293 1.48 -24.79 -3.77
CA PRO A 293 1.50 -23.78 -2.73
C PRO A 293 2.77 -22.91 -2.72
N GLU A 294 3.90 -23.39 -3.24
CA GLU A 294 5.17 -22.67 -3.18
C GLU A 294 5.16 -21.43 -4.09
N GLN A 295 4.42 -21.49 -5.19
CA GLN A 295 4.24 -20.38 -6.13
C GLN A 295 3.42 -19.21 -5.57
N VAL A 296 2.64 -19.40 -4.49
CA VAL A 296 1.80 -18.33 -3.88
C VAL A 296 2.61 -17.07 -3.55
N ALA A 297 3.85 -17.25 -3.09
CA ALA A 297 4.74 -16.14 -2.72
C ALA A 297 5.26 -15.32 -3.91
N TYR A 298 5.07 -15.81 -5.14
CA TYR A 298 5.63 -15.28 -6.38
C TYR A 298 4.56 -14.70 -7.32
N VAL A 299 3.28 -14.71 -6.93
CA VAL A 299 2.17 -14.16 -7.74
C VAL A 299 2.35 -12.67 -8.06
N THR A 300 3.02 -11.92 -7.17
CA THR A 300 3.50 -10.56 -7.45
C THR A 300 5.02 -10.54 -7.41
N PRO A 301 5.71 -10.21 -8.52
CA PRO A 301 7.15 -10.02 -8.50
C PRO A 301 7.55 -8.93 -7.51
N VAL A 302 8.46 -9.28 -6.61
CA VAL A 302 9.07 -8.37 -5.65
C VAL A 302 10.57 -8.58 -5.66
N TYR A 303 11.32 -7.48 -5.72
CA TYR A 303 12.77 -7.46 -5.63
C TYR A 303 13.25 -6.57 -4.50
N ILE A 304 14.37 -6.93 -3.89
CA ILE A 304 15.01 -6.20 -2.81
C ILE A 304 16.31 -5.59 -3.32
N ARG A 305 16.50 -4.29 -3.10
CA ARG A 305 17.71 -3.56 -3.49
C ARG A 305 18.92 -4.05 -2.68
N GLY A 306 20.07 -4.22 -3.32
CA GLY A 306 21.33 -4.49 -2.61
C GLY A 306 21.72 -3.31 -1.74
N GLY A 307 22.10 -3.58 -0.49
CA GLY A 307 22.25 -2.56 0.56
C GLY A 307 20.97 -2.33 1.36
N ALA A 308 19.84 -2.97 1.03
CA ALA A 308 18.64 -2.83 1.85
C ALA A 308 18.83 -3.43 3.25
N ILE A 309 18.33 -2.72 4.26
CA ILE A 309 18.09 -3.23 5.62
C ILE A 309 16.58 -3.21 5.82
N ILE A 310 16.00 -4.36 6.19
CA ILE A 310 14.55 -4.55 6.29
C ILE A 310 14.21 -5.17 7.64
N PRO A 311 13.63 -4.41 8.59
CA PRO A 311 13.04 -5.00 9.79
C PRO A 311 11.76 -5.76 9.44
N GLN A 312 11.70 -7.04 9.81
CA GLN A 312 10.54 -7.89 9.65
C GLN A 312 10.04 -8.34 11.02
N LEU A 313 8.78 -8.03 11.30
CA LEU A 313 8.08 -8.44 12.52
C LEU A 313 7.50 -9.84 12.36
N ASP A 314 7.22 -10.49 13.49
CA ASP A 314 6.39 -11.67 13.52
C ASP A 314 4.93 -11.34 13.18
N VAL A 315 4.22 -12.32 12.61
CA VAL A 315 2.81 -12.16 12.24
C VAL A 315 1.93 -12.05 13.47
N ARG A 316 0.93 -11.18 13.36
CA ARG A 316 -0.13 -11.00 14.35
C ARG A 316 -1.47 -10.76 13.67
N GLN A 317 -2.55 -11.12 14.33
CA GLN A 317 -3.95 -10.94 13.95
C GLN A 317 -4.37 -9.47 13.95
N TRP A 318 -3.81 -8.65 14.84
CA TRP A 318 -4.01 -7.20 14.86
C TRP A 318 -2.79 -6.48 15.44
N VAL A 319 -2.68 -5.17 15.19
CA VAL A 319 -1.48 -4.34 15.51
C VAL A 319 -1.09 -4.25 16.99
N LYS A 320 -1.90 -4.78 17.91
CA LYS A 320 -1.66 -4.80 19.37
C LYS A 320 -1.77 -6.20 19.97
N GLU A 321 -1.82 -7.25 19.16
CA GLU A 321 -1.84 -8.61 19.65
C GLU A 321 -0.43 -8.99 20.14
N GLY A 322 -0.35 -9.51 21.37
CA GLY A 322 0.90 -9.83 22.03
C GLY A 322 1.69 -8.58 22.39
N ASP A 323 2.22 -8.51 23.61
CA ASP A 323 3.23 -7.49 23.93
C ASP A 323 4.54 -7.79 23.18
N LEU A 324 5.36 -6.76 22.93
CA LEU A 324 6.72 -6.86 22.37
C LEU A 324 6.88 -7.77 21.14
N ASN A 325 6.67 -7.21 19.94
CA ASN A 325 7.03 -7.87 18.67
C ASN A 325 8.37 -7.34 18.17
N SER A 326 9.46 -8.04 18.50
CA SER A 326 10.83 -7.62 18.15
C SER A 326 11.14 -7.96 16.69
N PRO A 327 11.70 -7.02 15.89
CA PRO A 327 11.96 -7.28 14.48
C PRO A 327 13.20 -8.16 14.25
N THR A 328 13.09 -9.12 13.34
CA THR A 328 14.22 -9.73 12.66
C THR A 328 14.77 -8.75 11.63
N ILE A 329 16.07 -8.44 11.69
CA ILE A 329 16.70 -7.49 10.76
C ILE A 329 17.30 -8.24 9.58
N HIS A 330 16.72 -8.09 8.39
CA HIS A 330 17.24 -8.65 7.16
C HIS A 330 18.19 -7.66 6.50
N VAL A 331 19.41 -8.10 6.22
CA VAL A 331 20.48 -7.28 5.64
C VAL A 331 20.86 -7.85 4.28
N TYR A 332 20.65 -7.08 3.22
CA TYR A 332 20.92 -7.50 1.84
C TYR A 332 22.27 -6.94 1.39
N PRO A 333 23.24 -7.79 0.99
CA PRO A 333 24.57 -7.32 0.60
C PRO A 333 24.50 -6.32 -0.56
N GLY A 334 25.23 -5.21 -0.42
CA GLY A 334 25.34 -4.15 -1.41
C GLY A 334 26.78 -3.72 -1.64
N GLY A 335 27.02 -2.95 -2.71
CA GLY A 335 28.35 -2.41 -3.03
C GLY A 335 28.65 -1.05 -2.38
N LYS A 336 27.74 -0.52 -1.55
CA LYS A 336 27.83 0.83 -0.96
C LYS A 336 27.36 0.78 0.50
N THR A 337 27.92 1.67 1.32
CA THR A 337 27.41 1.89 2.68
C THR A 337 26.01 2.44 2.63
N THR A 338 25.10 1.82 3.38
CA THR A 338 23.67 2.16 3.40
C THR A 338 23.17 2.22 4.83
N SER A 339 22.15 3.04 5.08
CA SER A 339 21.54 3.16 6.39
C SER A 339 20.01 3.04 6.34
N TYR A 340 19.44 2.55 7.42
CA TYR A 340 18.00 2.50 7.66
C TYR A 340 17.67 3.09 9.02
N SER A 341 16.68 3.99 9.06
CA SER A 341 16.17 4.58 10.29
C SER A 341 14.84 3.96 10.65
N MET A 342 14.80 3.24 11.77
CA MET A 342 13.59 2.68 12.36
C MET A 342 13.04 3.62 13.41
N TYR A 343 11.78 4.02 13.29
CA TYR A 343 11.09 4.96 14.16
C TYR A 343 10.09 4.21 15.05
N LEU A 344 10.18 4.46 16.35
CA LEU A 344 9.35 3.81 17.36
C LEU A 344 8.65 4.88 18.19
N ASP A 345 7.33 4.75 18.35
CA ASP A 345 6.54 5.57 19.25
C ASP A 345 5.33 4.78 19.80
N ASP A 346 4.39 5.46 20.45
CA ASP A 346 3.21 4.80 21.05
C ASP A 346 2.12 4.40 20.03
N GLY A 347 2.27 4.77 18.75
CA GLY A 347 1.35 4.50 17.65
C GLY A 347 -0.02 5.18 17.75
N VAL A 348 -0.28 6.01 18.78
CA VAL A 348 -1.62 6.48 19.15
C VAL A 348 -1.67 7.99 19.34
N SER A 349 -0.68 8.58 20.01
CA SER A 349 -0.72 9.98 20.42
C SER A 349 -0.06 10.91 19.40
N ARG A 350 -0.37 12.20 19.49
CA ARG A 350 0.30 13.24 18.70
C ARG A 350 1.62 13.71 19.33
N ASP A 351 1.97 13.22 20.52
CA ASP A 351 3.20 13.63 21.23
C ASP A 351 4.47 13.20 20.47
N SER A 352 4.37 12.16 19.65
CA SER A 352 5.48 11.61 18.85
C SER A 352 5.80 12.42 17.60
N ALA A 353 5.01 13.45 17.28
CA ALA A 353 5.31 14.35 16.17
C ALA A 353 6.70 14.99 16.40
N PRO A 354 7.61 14.95 15.40
CA PRO A 354 8.90 15.61 15.53
C PRO A 354 8.74 17.12 15.78
N ILE A 355 9.66 17.69 16.56
CA ILE A 355 9.57 19.08 17.02
C ILE A 355 9.98 20.05 15.88
N ASP A 356 10.94 19.65 15.04
CA ASP A 356 11.55 20.50 14.01
C ASP A 356 11.02 20.22 12.59
N LEU A 357 9.72 19.94 12.47
CA LEU A 357 9.16 19.69 11.14
C LEU A 357 9.09 20.99 10.32
N PRO A 358 9.36 20.96 9.00
CA PRO A 358 9.31 22.13 8.13
C PRO A 358 8.01 22.93 8.24
N GLN A 359 6.87 22.26 8.46
CA GLN A 359 5.57 22.91 8.65
C GLN A 359 5.53 23.83 9.86
N HIS A 360 6.27 23.56 10.94
CA HIS A 360 6.28 24.38 12.15
C HIS A 360 6.98 25.74 11.97
N LYS A 361 7.72 25.93 10.88
CA LYS A 361 8.33 27.22 10.52
C LYS A 361 7.30 28.26 10.05
N TYR A 362 6.08 27.85 9.70
CA TYR A 362 4.99 28.73 9.26
C TYR A 362 4.05 29.07 10.42
N LYS A 363 3.67 30.36 10.57
CA LYS A 363 2.96 30.91 11.73
C LYS A 363 1.64 30.20 12.10
N ASP A 364 0.93 29.61 11.14
CA ASP A 364 -0.32 28.88 11.40
C ASP A 364 -0.10 27.50 12.04
N ALA A 365 1.06 26.89 11.83
CA ALA A 365 1.45 25.64 12.48
C ALA A 365 2.02 25.88 13.90
N ALA A 366 2.41 27.11 14.23
CA ALA A 366 2.90 27.49 15.56
C ALA A 366 1.79 27.49 16.63
N GLN A 367 0.51 27.44 16.24
CA GLN A 367 -0.60 27.21 17.20
C GLN A 367 -0.63 25.76 17.72
N TYR A 368 0.09 24.84 17.07
CA TYR A 368 0.28 23.46 17.53
C TYR A 368 1.56 23.37 18.38
N THR A 369 1.61 24.10 19.50
CA THR A 369 2.71 24.09 20.50
C THR A 369 2.87 22.76 21.27
N LYS A 370 2.37 21.65 20.72
CA LYS A 370 2.22 20.36 21.42
C LYS A 370 3.06 19.21 20.84
N ALA A 371 3.85 19.42 19.80
CA ALA A 371 4.79 18.39 19.35
C ALA A 371 5.83 18.16 20.46
N LYS A 372 5.93 16.94 20.99
CA LYS A 372 6.83 16.63 22.11
C LYS A 372 8.04 15.79 21.70
N GLY A 373 8.10 15.34 20.44
CA GLY A 373 9.20 14.51 19.94
C GLY A 373 9.33 13.18 20.69
N PHE A 374 8.23 12.65 21.26
CA PHE A 374 8.23 11.39 22.00
C PHE A 374 8.24 10.20 21.04
N TYR A 375 9.39 9.99 20.40
CA TYR A 375 9.71 8.84 19.58
C TYR A 375 11.19 8.47 19.77
N ARG A 376 11.57 7.28 19.34
CA ARG A 376 12.96 6.82 19.26
C ARG A 376 13.30 6.52 17.81
N GLU A 377 14.45 6.99 17.36
CA GLU A 377 15.07 6.56 16.10
C GLU A 377 16.20 5.56 16.41
N VAL A 378 16.18 4.42 15.73
CA VAL A 378 17.26 3.44 15.74
C VAL A 378 17.83 3.36 14.33
N LYS A 379 19.09 3.75 14.18
CA LYS A 379 19.77 3.77 12.88
C LYS A 379 20.67 2.55 12.72
N PHE A 380 20.43 1.80 11.66
CA PHE A 380 21.28 0.69 11.23
C PHE A 380 22.15 1.16 10.07
N THR A 381 23.40 0.71 10.02
CA THR A 381 24.33 0.97 8.91
C THR A 381 25.06 -0.32 8.57
N GLN A 382 25.16 -0.63 7.28
CA GLN A 382 25.96 -1.73 6.75
C GLN A 382 26.98 -1.25 5.73
#